data_AF-T2JJI1-F1
#
_entry.id   AF-T2JJI1-F1
#
_cell.length_a   1.000
_cell.length_b   1.000
_cell.length_c   1.000
_cell.angle_alpha   90.00
_cell.angle_beta   90.00
_cell.angle_gamma   90.00
#
_symmetry.space_group_name_H-M   'P 1'
#
loop_
_entity.id
_entity.type
_entity.pdbx_description
1 polymer ?
#
loop_
_entity_poly.entity_id
_entity_poly.type
_entity_poly.pdbx_seq_one_letter_code
_entity_poly.pdbx_strand_id
1 'polypeptide(L)'
;MRTRQNNISKNGFEVALEGQELNLNNARGSETIAWMAISSGTGEWDGNAFMAGNTGDQVTDNWHTIDFGNTFNNLPQLFGNIASYDGPDSAGLRYQNLSDDTVEIKIEEDTSLDDETVHTTENIGFLAIEGTGTLTGASFSPLTALIDNNIGTGDAEAFTLGDKSEAFYDNYGQQDYAEIFDFDTAQDVIQLHGIASDYSLRASPFSGNAQGIFLRVPGMEDELIGIVHNTSTLDLNSNNFVFV
;
A
#
# COMPACT_ATOMS: atom_id res chain seq x y z
N MET A 1 0.65 23.78 -0.31
CA MET A 1 1.54 22.62 -0.46
C MET A 1 0.74 21.51 -1.08
N ARG A 2 1.14 21.09 -2.26
CA ARG A 2 0.54 19.98 -3.00
C ARG A 2 1.65 19.02 -3.41
N THR A 3 1.35 17.73 -3.47
CA THR A 3 2.26 16.77 -4.08
C THR A 3 2.08 16.82 -5.59
N ARG A 4 3.19 16.75 -6.32
CA ARG A 4 3.22 16.60 -7.77
C ARG A 4 4.01 15.35 -8.09
N GLN A 5 3.54 14.57 -9.07
CA GLN A 5 4.10 13.27 -9.40
C GLN A 5 4.47 13.24 -10.88
N ASN A 6 5.54 12.51 -11.21
CA ASN A 6 5.93 12.31 -12.60
C ASN A 6 6.56 10.92 -12.79
N ASN A 7 6.74 10.50 -14.05
CA ASN A 7 7.46 9.28 -14.43
C ASN A 7 6.94 8.01 -13.73
N ILE A 8 5.62 7.90 -13.54
CA ILE A 8 4.99 6.76 -12.88
C ILE A 8 5.16 5.51 -13.74
N SER A 9 5.69 4.46 -13.13
CA SER A 9 5.87 3.14 -13.72
C SER A 9 5.61 2.05 -12.68
N LYS A 10 5.58 0.79 -13.13
CA LYS A 10 5.52 -0.36 -12.22
C LYS A 10 6.69 -0.46 -11.23
N ASN A 11 7.78 0.27 -11.46
CA ASN A 11 9.00 0.21 -10.65
C ASN A 11 9.19 1.44 -9.74
N GLY A 12 8.32 2.45 -9.85
CA GLY A 12 8.46 3.69 -9.07
C GLY A 12 7.89 4.90 -9.78
N PHE A 13 8.01 6.05 -9.13
CA PHE A 13 7.57 7.36 -9.57
C PHE A 13 8.49 8.44 -8.96
N GLU A 14 8.48 9.62 -9.55
CA GLU A 14 9.10 10.82 -9.01
C GLU A 14 8.04 11.65 -8.27
N VAL A 15 8.44 12.29 -7.17
CA VAL A 15 7.55 13.15 -6.39
C VAL A 15 8.25 14.41 -5.94
N ALA A 16 7.53 15.52 -5.99
CA ALA A 16 7.93 16.80 -5.44
C ALA A 16 6.81 17.40 -4.59
N LEU A 17 7.21 18.26 -3.67
CA LEU A 17 6.29 19.11 -2.91
C LEU A 17 6.28 20.50 -3.53
N GLU A 18 5.12 20.90 -4.04
CA GLU A 18 4.94 22.17 -4.73
C GLU A 18 4.38 23.25 -3.80
N GLY A 19 5.06 24.40 -3.83
CA GLY A 19 4.71 25.60 -3.09
C GLY A 19 3.58 26.39 -3.73
N GLN A 20 3.37 27.62 -3.27
CA GLN A 20 2.62 28.62 -4.03
C GLN A 20 3.59 29.33 -4.96
N GLU A 21 3.11 29.77 -6.11
CA GLU A 21 3.93 30.35 -7.17
C GLU A 21 4.77 31.56 -6.69
N LEU A 22 4.16 32.44 -5.89
CA LEU A 22 4.83 33.62 -5.30
C LEU A 22 6.03 33.26 -4.41
N ASN A 23 6.10 32.02 -3.90
CA ASN A 23 7.00 31.61 -2.83
C ASN A 23 7.79 30.32 -3.14
N LEU A 24 7.99 29.99 -4.43
CA LEU A 24 8.68 28.78 -4.87
C LEU A 24 10.09 28.60 -4.28
N ASN A 25 10.79 29.71 -4.00
CA ASN A 25 12.18 29.69 -3.50
C ASN A 25 12.31 29.78 -1.98
N ASN A 26 11.22 29.71 -1.22
CA ASN A 26 11.30 29.79 0.23
C ASN A 26 11.95 28.52 0.79
N ALA A 27 12.92 28.69 1.69
CA ALA A 27 13.58 27.57 2.36
C ALA A 27 12.56 26.73 3.15
N ARG A 28 12.67 25.42 3.03
CA ARG A 28 11.79 24.45 3.69
C ARG A 28 12.58 23.54 4.62
N GLY A 29 11.94 23.12 5.72
CA GLY A 29 12.46 22.05 6.57
C GLY A 29 12.23 20.69 5.91
N SER A 30 12.70 19.60 6.52
CA SER A 30 12.40 18.26 6.01
C SER A 30 10.91 17.92 6.17
N GLU A 31 10.31 17.37 5.12
CA GLU A 31 8.94 16.82 5.15
C GLU A 31 8.94 15.30 4.91
N THR A 32 8.02 14.59 5.56
CA THR A 32 7.76 13.15 5.32
C THR A 32 6.57 13.02 4.37
N ILE A 33 6.73 12.26 3.28
CA ILE A 33 5.68 12.00 2.30
C ILE A 33 5.26 10.53 2.41
N ALA A 34 3.98 10.29 2.69
CA ALA A 34 3.39 8.96 2.54
C ALA A 34 2.88 8.77 1.11
N TRP A 35 2.93 7.54 0.61
CA TRP A 35 2.44 7.20 -0.72
C TRP A 35 1.59 5.93 -0.68
N MET A 36 0.69 5.82 -1.66
CA MET A 36 -0.10 4.63 -1.95
C MET A 36 0.00 4.36 -3.44
N ALA A 37 0.24 3.10 -3.82
CA ALA A 37 0.18 2.66 -5.20
C ALA A 37 -0.87 1.57 -5.35
N ILE A 38 -1.68 1.66 -6.41
CA ILE A 38 -2.72 0.70 -6.73
C ILE A 38 -2.69 0.44 -8.24
N SER A 39 -2.85 -0.83 -8.63
CA SER A 39 -2.97 -1.17 -10.05
C SER A 39 -4.32 -0.71 -10.60
N SER A 40 -4.34 -0.22 -11.84
CA SER A 40 -5.61 0.14 -12.48
C SER A 40 -6.51 -1.07 -12.64
N GLY A 41 -7.81 -0.88 -12.45
CA GLY A 41 -8.80 -1.93 -12.52
C GLY A 41 -9.99 -1.66 -11.60
N THR A 42 -10.94 -2.58 -11.63
CA THR A 42 -12.11 -2.60 -10.75
C THR A 42 -12.07 -3.84 -9.88
N GLY A 43 -12.64 -3.77 -8.67
CA GLY A 43 -12.72 -4.93 -7.79
C GLY A 43 -13.50 -4.64 -6.52
N GLU A 44 -13.34 -5.53 -5.55
CA GLU A 44 -13.93 -5.42 -4.21
C GLU A 44 -12.80 -5.30 -3.18
N TRP A 45 -12.91 -4.34 -2.27
CA TRP A 45 -12.02 -4.18 -1.12
C TRP A 45 -12.87 -4.14 0.15
N ASP A 46 -12.80 -5.23 0.93
CA ASP A 46 -13.54 -5.39 2.19
C ASP A 46 -15.06 -5.19 2.01
N GLY A 47 -15.59 -5.73 0.91
CA GLY A 47 -17.01 -5.61 0.53
C GLY A 47 -17.42 -4.25 -0.04
N ASN A 48 -16.45 -3.39 -0.39
CA ASN A 48 -16.69 -2.13 -1.09
C ASN A 48 -16.14 -2.22 -2.52
N ALA A 49 -17.00 -1.97 -3.50
CA ALA A 49 -16.57 -1.87 -4.89
C ALA A 49 -15.57 -0.71 -5.05
N PHE A 50 -14.52 -0.91 -5.84
CA PHE A 50 -13.55 0.14 -6.17
C PHE A 50 -13.25 0.17 -7.66
N MET A 51 -12.84 1.35 -8.14
CA MET A 51 -12.22 1.59 -9.44
C MET A 51 -10.96 2.44 -9.25
N ALA A 52 -9.83 1.92 -9.72
CA ALA A 52 -8.58 2.66 -9.82
C ALA A 52 -8.20 2.85 -11.28
N GLY A 53 -7.73 4.05 -11.65
CA GLY A 53 -7.46 4.37 -13.05
C GLY A 53 -6.67 5.65 -13.23
N ASN A 54 -6.51 6.02 -14.50
CA ASN A 54 -6.00 7.33 -14.89
C ASN A 54 -6.73 7.85 -16.13
N THR A 55 -6.77 9.16 -16.32
CA THR A 55 -7.48 9.80 -17.45
C THR A 55 -6.69 9.76 -18.75
N GLY A 56 -5.40 9.44 -18.69
CA GLY A 56 -4.44 9.84 -19.72
C GLY A 56 -4.21 11.36 -19.71
N ASP A 57 -3.25 11.81 -20.52
CA ASP A 57 -2.84 13.21 -20.67
C ASP A 57 -3.93 14.04 -21.38
N GLN A 58 -4.99 14.42 -20.67
CA GLN A 58 -6.22 15.00 -21.25
C GLN A 58 -6.89 16.07 -20.37
N VAL A 59 -6.55 16.17 -19.08
CA VAL A 59 -7.27 17.05 -18.14
C VAL A 59 -6.60 18.42 -18.12
N THR A 60 -7.37 19.50 -18.26
CA THR A 60 -6.87 20.88 -18.20
C THR A 60 -7.55 21.66 -17.06
N ASP A 61 -7.51 22.98 -17.13
CA ASP A 61 -8.38 23.93 -16.41
C ASP A 61 -9.90 23.78 -16.69
N ASN A 62 -10.28 23.01 -17.71
CA ASN A 62 -11.68 22.69 -18.03
C ASN A 62 -12.16 21.42 -17.33
N TRP A 63 -13.45 21.37 -17.01
CA TRP A 63 -14.08 20.18 -16.43
C TRP A 63 -14.00 18.98 -17.40
N HIS A 64 -13.42 17.89 -16.92
CA HIS A 64 -13.31 16.60 -17.59
C HIS A 64 -14.11 15.55 -16.81
N THR A 65 -14.97 14.81 -17.49
CA THR A 65 -15.79 13.76 -16.87
C THR A 65 -15.05 12.43 -16.86
N ILE A 66 -14.94 11.82 -15.69
CA ILE A 66 -14.60 10.41 -15.53
C ILE A 66 -15.91 9.63 -15.41
N ASP A 67 -16.04 8.59 -16.22
CA ASP A 67 -17.16 7.65 -16.21
C ASP A 67 -16.75 6.36 -15.47
N PHE A 68 -17.51 5.98 -14.46
CA PHE A 68 -17.30 4.77 -13.66
C PHE A 68 -17.91 3.52 -14.28
N GLY A 69 -18.64 3.62 -15.40
CA GLY A 69 -19.11 2.49 -16.17
C GLY A 69 -20.12 1.60 -15.44
N ASN A 70 -20.92 2.15 -14.51
CA ASN A 70 -21.80 1.42 -13.59
C ASN A 70 -21.04 0.48 -12.63
N THR A 71 -19.81 0.84 -12.24
CA THR A 71 -19.04 0.05 -11.25
C THR A 71 -19.66 0.12 -9.86
N PHE A 72 -20.31 1.23 -9.52
CA PHE A 72 -20.82 1.50 -8.19
C PHE A 72 -22.35 1.42 -8.14
N ASN A 73 -22.86 0.87 -7.05
CA ASN A 73 -24.27 0.89 -6.66
C ASN A 73 -24.55 1.93 -5.56
N ASN A 74 -23.50 2.41 -4.89
CA ASN A 74 -23.54 3.45 -3.87
C ASN A 74 -22.57 4.58 -4.23
N LEU A 75 -22.79 5.77 -3.67
CA LEU A 75 -21.88 6.90 -3.86
C LEU A 75 -20.46 6.53 -3.37
N PRO A 76 -19.42 6.59 -4.24
CA PRO A 76 -18.05 6.35 -3.83
C PRO A 76 -17.43 7.57 -3.14
N GLN A 77 -16.32 7.35 -2.44
CA GLN A 77 -15.34 8.38 -2.11
C GLN A 77 -14.27 8.44 -3.19
N LEU A 78 -13.80 9.64 -3.51
CA LEU A 78 -12.79 9.87 -4.55
C LEU A 78 -11.46 10.35 -3.96
N PHE A 79 -10.39 9.66 -4.36
CA PHE A 79 -9.02 10.10 -4.22
C PHE A 79 -8.47 10.37 -5.60
N GLY A 80 -7.77 11.49 -5.76
CA GLY A 80 -7.15 11.83 -7.02
C GLY A 80 -5.93 12.72 -6.82
N ASN A 81 -4.97 12.59 -7.73
CA ASN A 81 -3.79 13.44 -7.76
C ASN A 81 -3.33 13.65 -9.20
N ILE A 82 -2.65 14.76 -9.46
CA ILE A 82 -2.08 15.01 -10.77
C ILE A 82 -0.83 14.12 -10.92
N ALA A 83 -0.88 13.27 -11.93
CA ALA A 83 0.01 12.14 -12.15
C ALA A 83 1.01 12.38 -13.30
N SER A 84 1.08 13.60 -13.82
CA SER A 84 2.15 14.10 -14.69
C SER A 84 2.58 15.51 -14.26
N TYR A 85 3.58 16.05 -14.95
CA TYR A 85 4.10 17.40 -14.72
C TYR A 85 4.37 18.06 -16.08
N ASP A 86 3.31 18.59 -16.68
CA ASP A 86 3.36 19.19 -18.02
C ASP A 86 3.23 20.72 -17.96
N GLY A 87 2.47 21.24 -16.99
CA GLY A 87 2.36 22.67 -16.70
C GLY A 87 3.44 23.15 -15.71
N PRO A 88 3.98 24.38 -15.90
CA PRO A 88 5.04 24.92 -15.05
C PRO A 88 4.53 25.51 -13.73
N ASP A 89 3.27 25.93 -13.67
CA ASP A 89 2.73 26.69 -12.55
C ASP A 89 2.07 25.81 -11.51
N SER A 90 2.04 26.33 -10.28
CA SER A 90 1.61 25.55 -9.13
C SER A 90 0.14 25.23 -9.21
N ALA A 91 -0.20 23.95 -9.30
CA ALA A 91 -1.56 23.53 -9.64
C ALA A 91 -2.08 22.42 -8.74
N GLY A 92 -3.37 22.12 -8.85
CA GLY A 92 -3.98 21.08 -8.03
C GLY A 92 -5.36 20.68 -8.50
N LEU A 93 -5.72 19.47 -8.10
CA LEU A 93 -6.93 18.83 -8.57
C LEU A 93 -8.15 19.38 -7.83
N ARG A 94 -9.20 19.69 -8.61
CA ARG A 94 -10.55 19.95 -8.13
C ARG A 94 -11.47 18.89 -8.68
N TYR A 95 -12.52 18.59 -7.93
CA TYR A 95 -13.62 17.76 -8.41
C TYR A 95 -14.97 18.37 -8.02
N GLN A 96 -16.01 18.01 -8.76
CA GLN A 96 -17.41 18.31 -8.45
C GLN A 96 -18.32 17.22 -9.03
N ASN A 97 -19.61 17.28 -8.69
CA ASN A 97 -20.64 16.41 -9.26
C ASN A 97 -20.31 14.90 -9.18
N LEU A 98 -19.74 14.48 -8.05
CA LEU A 98 -19.50 13.06 -7.77
C LEU A 98 -20.83 12.33 -7.59
N SER A 99 -21.05 11.30 -8.42
CA SER A 99 -22.13 10.32 -8.30
C SER A 99 -21.55 8.90 -8.28
N ASP A 100 -22.43 7.90 -8.22
CA ASP A 100 -22.13 6.49 -8.45
C ASP A 100 -21.73 6.17 -9.89
N ASP A 101 -22.13 7.02 -10.85
CA ASP A 101 -21.79 6.83 -12.27
C ASP A 101 -20.61 7.66 -12.76
N THR A 102 -20.41 8.88 -12.23
CA THR A 102 -19.44 9.83 -12.81
C THR A 102 -18.84 10.77 -11.76
N VAL A 103 -17.74 11.43 -12.15
CA VAL A 103 -17.25 12.63 -11.49
C VAL A 103 -16.66 13.61 -12.50
N GLU A 104 -16.78 14.91 -12.23
CA GLU A 104 -16.07 15.94 -13.00
C GLU A 104 -14.83 16.39 -12.25
N ILE A 105 -13.70 16.47 -12.95
CA ILE A 105 -12.43 16.94 -12.41
C ILE A 105 -11.81 18.03 -13.29
N LYS A 106 -11.00 18.89 -12.69
CA LYS A 106 -10.17 19.85 -13.42
C LYS A 106 -8.90 20.16 -12.64
N ILE A 107 -7.92 20.72 -13.33
CA ILE A 107 -6.73 21.30 -12.72
C ILE A 107 -7.00 22.77 -12.42
N GLU A 108 -6.57 23.24 -11.27
CA GLU A 108 -6.71 24.65 -10.89
C GLU A 108 -5.38 25.16 -10.36
N GLU A 109 -4.79 26.05 -11.15
CA GLU A 109 -3.60 26.81 -10.80
C GLU A 109 -3.85 27.76 -9.63
N ASP A 110 -2.79 27.98 -8.87
CA ASP A 110 -2.71 28.95 -7.80
C ASP A 110 -2.57 30.36 -8.38
N THR A 111 -3.23 31.34 -7.78
CA THR A 111 -3.24 32.73 -8.25
C THR A 111 -2.40 33.66 -7.36
N SER A 112 -1.32 33.14 -6.78
CA SER A 112 -0.55 33.91 -5.77
C SER A 112 0.44 34.90 -6.39
N LEU A 113 0.96 34.62 -7.60
CA LEU A 113 1.82 35.54 -8.33
C LEU A 113 1.00 36.43 -9.28
N ASP A 114 0.04 35.84 -10.00
CA ASP A 114 -0.91 36.55 -10.85
C ASP A 114 -2.30 35.87 -10.90
N ASP A 115 -3.23 36.39 -11.71
CA ASP A 115 -4.63 35.92 -11.81
C ASP A 115 -4.83 34.84 -12.91
N GLU A 116 -3.75 34.40 -13.57
CA GLU A 116 -3.76 33.44 -14.67
C GLU A 116 -4.09 32.02 -14.15
N THR A 117 -4.87 31.24 -14.90
CA THR A 117 -5.34 29.90 -14.44
C THR A 117 -5.50 28.87 -15.57
N VAL A 118 -5.02 29.18 -16.77
CA VAL A 118 -5.09 28.34 -17.97
C VAL A 118 -4.01 27.28 -17.88
N HIS A 119 -4.44 26.04 -17.74
CA HIS A 119 -3.54 24.91 -17.61
C HIS A 119 -3.47 24.08 -18.90
N THR A 120 -2.32 23.47 -19.16
CA THR A 120 -2.18 22.47 -20.24
C THR A 120 -2.86 21.14 -19.86
N THR A 121 -2.86 20.15 -20.76
CA THR A 121 -3.27 18.79 -20.43
C THR A 121 -2.31 18.16 -19.44
N GLU A 122 -2.85 17.42 -18.47
CA GLU A 122 -2.10 16.50 -17.62
C GLU A 122 -2.88 15.19 -17.42
N ASN A 123 -2.17 14.18 -16.94
CA ASN A 123 -2.75 12.91 -16.54
C ASN A 123 -3.18 12.94 -15.07
N ILE A 124 -4.39 12.46 -14.77
CA ILE A 124 -4.91 12.38 -13.40
C ILE A 124 -5.04 10.91 -13.01
N GLY A 125 -4.34 10.51 -11.94
CA GLY A 125 -4.54 9.22 -11.30
C GLY A 125 -5.67 9.31 -10.27
N PHE A 126 -6.54 8.32 -10.22
CA PHE A 126 -7.66 8.30 -9.29
C PHE A 126 -7.94 6.91 -8.70
N LEU A 127 -8.56 6.92 -7.51
CA LEU A 127 -9.19 5.79 -6.85
C LEU A 127 -10.58 6.24 -6.38
N ALA A 128 -11.62 5.61 -6.90
CA ALA A 128 -12.98 5.71 -6.39
C ALA A 128 -13.31 4.41 -5.65
N ILE A 129 -13.86 4.50 -4.45
CA ILE A 129 -14.22 3.32 -3.63
C ILE A 129 -15.53 3.57 -2.90
N GLU A 130 -16.44 2.59 -2.92
CA GLU A 130 -17.68 2.67 -2.16
C GLU A 130 -17.41 2.83 -0.65
N GLY A 131 -18.33 3.49 0.02
CA GLY A 131 -18.32 3.57 1.47
C GLY A 131 -18.53 4.99 1.97
N THR A 132 -19.07 5.09 3.17
CA THR A 132 -19.29 6.37 3.85
C THR A 132 -18.24 6.57 4.94
N GLY A 133 -17.81 7.81 5.17
CA GLY A 133 -16.96 8.17 6.30
C GLY A 133 -15.60 8.71 5.89
N THR A 134 -14.60 8.49 6.73
CA THR A 134 -13.23 8.96 6.50
C THR A 134 -12.36 7.78 6.10
N LEU A 135 -11.72 7.83 4.93
CA LEU A 135 -10.63 6.91 4.66
C LEU A 135 -9.43 7.26 5.56
N THR A 136 -9.05 6.33 6.43
CA THR A 136 -7.87 6.46 7.28
C THR A 136 -6.84 5.45 6.84
N GLY A 137 -5.64 5.92 6.51
CA GLY A 137 -4.47 5.06 6.50
C GLY A 137 -3.99 4.88 7.94
N ALA A 138 -3.96 3.64 8.42
CA ALA A 138 -3.15 3.30 9.58
C ALA A 138 -1.81 2.78 9.06
N SER A 139 -0.72 3.05 9.78
CA SER A 139 0.47 2.23 9.61
C SER A 139 0.03 0.80 9.89
N PHE A 140 0.04 -0.05 8.87
CA PHE A 140 -0.14 -1.47 9.07
C PHE A 140 1.13 -1.99 9.73
N SER A 141 1.15 -1.95 11.06
CA SER A 141 2.02 -2.83 11.80
C SER A 141 1.21 -4.12 12.00
N PRO A 142 1.66 -5.26 11.45
CA PRO A 142 1.03 -6.55 11.73
C PRO A 142 0.88 -6.84 13.24
N LEU A 143 1.59 -6.10 14.11
CA LEU A 143 1.47 -6.16 15.56
C LEU A 143 0.19 -5.48 16.12
N THR A 144 -0.29 -4.35 15.55
CA THR A 144 -1.40 -3.58 16.16
C THR A 144 -2.79 -4.18 15.91
N ALA A 145 -2.94 -5.08 14.94
CA ALA A 145 -4.20 -5.80 14.71
C ALA A 145 -4.37 -7.00 15.66
N LEU A 146 -3.30 -7.40 16.36
CA LEU A 146 -3.27 -8.57 17.24
C LEU A 146 -2.97 -8.24 18.71
N ILE A 147 -2.45 -7.04 19.00
CA ILE A 147 -2.20 -6.57 20.36
C ILE A 147 -3.19 -5.47 20.73
N ASP A 148 -4.33 -5.88 21.26
CA ASP A 148 -5.06 -5.06 22.22
C ASP A 148 -4.10 -4.75 23.41
N ASN A 149 -3.54 -3.54 23.39
CA ASN A 149 -2.84 -2.84 24.46
C ASN A 149 -1.51 -3.42 25.01
N ASN A 150 -0.44 -2.62 24.82
CA ASN A 150 0.86 -2.60 25.54
C ASN A 150 1.99 -3.58 25.15
N ILE A 151 2.73 -3.28 24.07
CA ILE A 151 4.21 -3.23 23.96
C ILE A 151 4.47 -2.26 22.78
N GLY A 152 5.19 -1.13 22.80
CA GLY A 152 6.48 -0.80 23.41
C GLY A 152 7.53 -0.57 22.29
N THR A 153 7.44 0.57 21.58
CA THR A 153 8.49 1.24 20.75
C THR A 153 9.27 0.48 19.67
N GLY A 154 9.18 0.95 18.42
CA GLY A 154 10.35 1.26 17.58
C GLY A 154 10.76 0.25 16.51
N ASP A 155 11.15 -0.96 16.91
CA ASP A 155 11.95 -1.90 16.10
C ASP A 155 11.54 -3.36 16.33
N ALA A 156 10.26 -3.61 16.62
CA ALA A 156 9.72 -4.96 16.84
C ALA A 156 8.73 -5.29 15.72
N GLU A 157 9.12 -6.22 14.87
CA GLU A 157 8.34 -6.66 13.71
C GLU A 157 7.61 -7.99 13.99
N ALA A 158 6.37 -8.11 13.48
CA ALA A 158 5.61 -9.34 13.50
C ALA A 158 5.42 -9.88 12.08
N PHE A 159 6.09 -10.97 11.76
CA PHE A 159 5.95 -11.62 10.46
C PHE A 159 4.81 -12.63 10.52
N THR A 160 3.68 -12.32 9.89
CA THR A 160 2.46 -13.14 9.97
C THR A 160 2.39 -14.14 8.83
N LEU A 161 2.49 -15.43 9.14
CA LEU A 161 2.43 -16.54 8.18
C LEU A 161 1.18 -17.41 8.36
N GLY A 162 0.28 -17.04 9.28
CA GLY A 162 -1.03 -17.65 9.47
C GLY A 162 -1.85 -16.89 10.51
N ASP A 163 -3.14 -17.19 10.56
CA ASP A 163 -4.08 -16.68 11.55
C ASP A 163 -4.82 -17.82 12.28
N LYS A 164 -5.88 -17.49 13.03
CA LYS A 164 -6.65 -18.50 13.78
C LYS A 164 -7.41 -19.49 12.89
N SER A 165 -7.60 -19.16 11.62
CA SER A 165 -8.34 -19.96 10.65
C SER A 165 -7.44 -20.82 9.79
N GLU A 166 -6.29 -20.30 9.33
CA GLU A 166 -5.43 -21.01 8.38
C GLU A 166 -3.97 -20.52 8.36
N ALA A 167 -3.09 -21.33 7.76
CA ALA A 167 -1.77 -20.89 7.34
C ALA A 167 -1.88 -20.22 5.95
N PHE A 168 -1.19 -19.10 5.73
CA PHE A 168 -1.36 -18.30 4.50
C PHE A 168 -0.58 -18.84 3.29
N TYR A 169 0.37 -19.73 3.53
CA TYR A 169 1.33 -20.23 2.55
C TYR A 169 1.23 -21.76 2.47
N ASP A 170 0.04 -22.28 2.17
CA ASP A 170 -0.27 -23.72 2.21
C ASP A 170 -0.49 -24.36 0.82
N ASN A 171 -0.15 -23.64 -0.25
CA ASN A 171 -0.18 -24.14 -1.62
C ASN A 171 0.95 -25.14 -1.87
N TYR A 172 0.58 -26.42 -1.96
CA TYR A 172 1.49 -27.55 -2.07
C TYR A 172 2.57 -27.40 -3.17
N GLY A 173 3.85 -27.39 -2.80
CA GLY A 173 4.97 -27.53 -3.74
C GLY A 173 5.92 -26.34 -3.92
N GLN A 174 6.22 -25.57 -2.86
CA GLN A 174 7.29 -24.55 -2.80
C GLN A 174 7.09 -23.27 -3.64
N GLN A 175 5.86 -22.94 -4.06
CA GLN A 175 5.63 -21.76 -4.92
C GLN A 175 5.07 -20.53 -4.20
N ASP A 176 4.74 -20.64 -2.92
CA ASP A 176 4.18 -19.53 -2.15
C ASP A 176 4.72 -19.60 -0.72
N TYR A 177 5.77 -18.84 -0.41
CA TYR A 177 6.38 -18.80 0.92
C TYR A 177 6.87 -17.37 1.23
N ALA A 178 6.89 -17.01 2.51
CA ALA A 178 7.39 -15.70 2.93
C ALA A 178 8.93 -15.64 2.91
N GLU A 179 9.50 -14.57 2.36
CA GLU A 179 10.93 -14.24 2.52
C GLU A 179 11.08 -13.17 3.61
N ILE A 180 11.73 -13.52 4.71
CA ILE A 180 11.92 -12.64 5.88
C ILE A 180 13.39 -12.21 5.92
N PHE A 181 13.61 -10.92 5.68
CA PHE A 181 14.91 -10.27 5.75
C PHE A 181 15.01 -9.42 7.03
N ASP A 182 16.19 -9.39 7.64
CA ASP A 182 16.54 -8.56 8.80
C ASP A 182 15.83 -8.90 10.13
N PHE A 183 15.45 -10.16 10.34
CA PHE A 183 14.82 -10.63 11.58
C PHE A 183 15.72 -10.46 12.82
N ASP A 184 15.30 -9.61 13.77
CA ASP A 184 15.96 -9.46 15.07
C ASP A 184 15.37 -10.42 16.11
N THR A 185 16.12 -11.47 16.43
CA THR A 185 15.72 -12.46 17.46
C THR A 185 15.48 -11.89 18.86
N ALA A 186 15.92 -10.66 19.17
CA ALA A 186 15.66 -10.02 20.45
C ALA A 186 14.30 -9.31 20.51
N GLN A 187 13.72 -8.94 19.36
CA GLN A 187 12.56 -8.05 19.29
C GLN A 187 11.42 -8.62 18.46
N ASP A 188 11.74 -9.36 17.40
CA ASP A 188 10.78 -9.78 16.39
C ASP A 188 10.11 -11.11 16.71
N VAL A 189 8.91 -11.25 16.15
CA VAL A 189 8.09 -12.44 16.27
C VAL A 189 7.58 -12.91 14.91
N ILE A 190 7.35 -14.20 14.78
CA ILE A 190 6.72 -14.85 13.64
C ILE A 190 5.42 -15.48 14.14
N GLN A 191 4.29 -15.07 13.57
CA GLN A 191 2.99 -15.66 13.88
C GLN A 191 2.67 -16.83 12.96
N LEU A 192 2.23 -17.94 13.55
CA LEU A 192 1.86 -19.17 12.87
C LEU A 192 0.48 -19.66 13.33
N HIS A 193 -0.24 -20.34 12.45
CA HIS A 193 -1.52 -20.98 12.75
C HIS A 193 -1.34 -22.26 13.60
N GLY A 194 -2.21 -22.53 14.57
CA GLY A 194 -2.23 -23.83 15.24
C GLY A 194 -1.22 -23.94 16.39
N ILE A 195 -0.34 -24.95 16.37
CA ILE A 195 0.62 -25.19 17.47
C ILE A 195 2.03 -25.53 16.97
N ALA A 196 3.04 -25.38 17.83
CA ALA A 196 4.45 -25.64 17.49
C ALA A 196 4.71 -27.04 16.89
N SER A 197 3.95 -28.07 17.29
CA SER A 197 4.09 -29.41 16.72
C SER A 197 3.59 -29.55 15.29
N ASP A 198 2.90 -28.56 14.76
CA ASP A 198 2.50 -28.51 13.36
C ASP A 198 3.65 -28.06 12.47
N TYR A 199 4.75 -27.57 13.05
CA TYR A 199 5.86 -26.98 12.31
C TYR A 199 7.21 -27.63 12.57
N SER A 200 8.11 -27.50 11.61
CA SER A 200 9.52 -27.81 11.79
C SER A 200 10.42 -26.71 11.22
N LEU A 201 11.57 -26.51 11.86
CA LEU A 201 12.60 -25.62 11.36
C LEU A 201 13.74 -26.45 10.77
N ARG A 202 14.13 -26.14 9.53
CA ARG A 202 15.25 -26.79 8.84
C ARG A 202 16.09 -25.76 8.09
N ALA A 203 17.24 -26.16 7.58
CA ALA A 203 17.99 -25.31 6.66
C ALA A 203 17.13 -24.96 5.44
N SER A 204 17.22 -23.71 4.98
CA SER A 204 16.56 -23.28 3.74
C SER A 204 17.06 -24.12 2.56
N PRO A 205 16.15 -24.57 1.66
CA PRO A 205 16.55 -25.29 0.46
C PRO A 205 17.16 -24.38 -0.63
N PHE A 206 17.00 -23.05 -0.51
CA PHE A 206 17.35 -22.10 -1.57
C PHE A 206 18.46 -21.11 -1.19
N SER A 207 18.68 -20.86 0.11
CA SER A 207 19.65 -19.86 0.58
C SER A 207 20.61 -20.45 1.60
N GLY A 208 21.91 -20.21 1.40
CA GLY A 208 22.93 -20.50 2.40
C GLY A 208 22.85 -19.48 3.54
N ASN A 209 22.89 -19.95 4.79
CA ASN A 209 22.70 -19.12 5.99
C ASN A 209 21.26 -18.57 6.16
N ALA A 210 20.27 -19.42 5.92
CA ALA A 210 18.86 -19.12 6.20
C ALA A 210 18.16 -20.36 6.78
N GLN A 211 17.09 -20.12 7.55
CA GLN A 211 16.28 -21.17 8.17
C GLN A 211 14.88 -21.17 7.56
N GLY A 212 14.46 -22.32 7.05
CA GLY A 212 13.11 -22.56 6.55
C GLY A 212 12.16 -22.98 7.67
N ILE A 213 10.94 -22.47 7.60
CA ILE A 213 9.80 -22.83 8.43
C ILE A 213 8.90 -23.72 7.58
N PHE A 214 8.63 -24.92 8.06
CA PHE A 214 7.86 -25.90 7.32
C PHE A 214 6.61 -26.33 8.08
N LEU A 215 5.46 -26.26 7.44
CA LEU A 215 4.20 -26.78 7.93
C LEU A 215 4.12 -28.29 7.64
N ARG A 216 3.83 -29.09 8.66
CA ARG A 216 3.67 -30.54 8.52
C ARG A 216 2.33 -30.85 7.91
N VAL A 217 2.34 -31.56 6.79
CA VAL A 217 1.13 -31.99 6.09
C VAL A 217 0.99 -33.51 6.23
N PRO A 218 -0.03 -34.04 6.94
CA PRO A 218 -0.18 -35.47 7.16
C PRO A 218 -0.25 -36.28 5.86
N GLY A 219 0.67 -37.25 5.73
CA GLY A 219 0.72 -38.15 4.57
C GLY A 219 1.35 -37.53 3.32
N MET A 220 1.93 -36.34 3.45
CA MET A 220 2.54 -35.56 2.38
C MET A 220 3.92 -35.05 2.82
N GLU A 221 4.70 -34.48 1.91
CA GLU A 221 5.91 -33.75 2.28
C GLU A 221 5.52 -32.47 3.03
N ASP A 222 6.36 -32.06 3.99
CA ASP A 222 6.15 -30.82 4.72
C ASP A 222 6.26 -29.62 3.75
N GLU A 223 5.33 -28.66 3.87
CA GLU A 223 5.27 -27.49 3.01
C GLU A 223 6.20 -26.39 3.54
N LEU A 224 6.97 -25.73 2.66
CA LEU A 224 7.79 -24.58 3.03
C LEU A 224 6.91 -23.34 3.05
N ILE A 225 6.77 -22.70 4.20
CA ILE A 225 5.87 -21.55 4.37
C ILE A 225 6.61 -20.23 4.61
N GLY A 226 7.89 -20.31 4.96
CA GLY A 226 8.73 -19.13 5.15
C GLY A 226 10.21 -19.44 5.21
N ILE A 227 11.03 -18.45 4.86
CA ILE A 227 12.49 -18.48 4.97
C ILE A 227 12.92 -17.25 5.75
N VAL A 228 13.64 -17.46 6.84
CA VAL A 228 14.27 -16.38 7.61
C VAL A 228 15.75 -16.32 7.25
N HIS A 229 16.15 -15.21 6.62
CA HIS A 229 17.53 -15.00 6.18
C HIS A 229 18.45 -14.63 7.33
N ASN A 230 19.74 -14.93 7.15
CA ASN A 230 20.82 -14.61 8.09
C ASN A 230 20.69 -15.22 9.49
N THR A 231 19.85 -16.25 9.64
CA THR A 231 19.70 -17.02 10.88
C THR A 231 19.64 -18.51 10.59
N SER A 232 20.04 -19.31 11.57
CA SER A 232 19.96 -20.79 11.52
C SER A 232 19.71 -21.42 12.90
N THR A 233 19.38 -20.59 13.90
CA THR A 233 19.32 -20.97 15.32
C THR A 233 17.95 -20.70 15.93
N LEU A 234 16.94 -20.37 15.13
CA LEU A 234 15.57 -20.21 15.61
C LEU A 234 15.07 -21.53 16.19
N ASP A 235 14.26 -21.40 17.23
CA ASP A 235 13.63 -22.49 17.96
C ASP A 235 12.14 -22.17 18.09
N LEU A 236 11.25 -23.09 17.70
CA LEU A 236 9.80 -22.93 17.79
C LEU A 236 9.30 -22.72 19.23
N ASN A 237 10.13 -23.03 20.23
CA ASN A 237 9.82 -22.80 21.63
C ASN A 237 10.36 -21.45 22.17
N SER A 238 11.03 -20.65 21.33
CA SER A 238 11.49 -19.31 21.73
C SER A 238 10.33 -18.31 21.72
N ASN A 239 10.57 -17.14 22.30
CA ASN A 239 9.60 -16.04 22.26
C ASN A 239 9.46 -15.41 20.87
N ASN A 240 10.24 -15.85 19.88
CA ASN A 240 10.15 -15.39 18.50
C ASN A 240 8.99 -16.03 17.74
N PHE A 241 8.30 -17.03 18.31
CA PHE A 241 7.15 -17.65 17.67
C PHE A 241 5.89 -17.47 18.51
N VAL A 242 4.84 -17.00 17.85
CA VAL A 242 3.50 -16.87 18.41
C VAL A 242 2.58 -17.78 17.61
N PHE A 243 1.80 -18.60 18.31
CA PHE A 243 0.85 -19.53 17.70
C PHE A 243 -0.57 -19.07 18.01
N VAL A 244 -1.43 -19.04 16.99
CA VAL A 244 -2.82 -18.50 17.08
C VAL A 244 -3.88 -19.47 16.61
#